data_AF-A0A0D7ADJ8-F1
#
_entry.id   AF-A0A0D7ADJ8-F1
#
_cell.length_a   1.000
_cell.length_b   1.000
_cell.length_c   1.000
_cell.angle_alpha   90.00
_cell.angle_beta   90.00
_cell.angle_gamma   90.00
#
_symmetry.space_group_name_H-M   'P 1'
#
loop_
_entity.id
_entity.type
_entity.pdbx_description
1 polymer ?
#
loop_
_entity_poly.entity_id
_entity_poly.type
_entity_poly.pdbx_seq_one_letter_code
_entity_poly.pdbx_strand_id
1 'polypeptide(L)'
;PLSAIMIAAEQAGKGGDALQAIEDAWVADAKLQLFSEALSAALQREGASPAKLADFNVAVKYVSWPEAVGIARTRFGLKTVPHWDWDAPRTREGFYRYRGGTQCAIVRANAFAPYADLLWMETKKP
;
A
#
# COMPACT_ATOMS: atom_id res chain seq x y z
N PRO A 1 -8.10 13.34 5.36
CA PRO A 1 -6.71 12.86 5.67
C PRO A 1 -6.54 12.65 7.17
N LEU A 2 -5.81 11.60 7.57
CA LEU A 2 -5.54 11.25 8.98
C LEU A 2 -4.88 12.41 9.72
N SER A 3 -3.86 13.03 9.14
CA SER A 3 -3.12 14.14 9.75
C SER A 3 -4.01 15.28 10.22
N ALA A 4 -5.01 15.70 9.43
CA ALA A 4 -5.95 16.76 9.79
C ALA A 4 -6.84 16.36 10.99
N ILE A 5 -7.24 15.10 11.07
CA ILE A 5 -8.03 14.56 12.19
C ILE A 5 -7.19 14.53 13.47
N MET A 6 -5.93 14.10 13.36
CA MET A 6 -5.00 14.06 14.49
C MET A 6 -4.70 15.46 15.03
N ILE A 7 -4.44 16.43 14.15
CA ILE A 7 -4.21 17.84 14.55
C ILE A 7 -5.44 18.41 15.25
N ALA A 8 -6.64 18.21 14.70
CA ALA A 8 -7.88 18.68 15.32
C ALA A 8 -8.13 18.03 16.69
N ALA A 9 -7.81 16.74 16.84
CA ALA A 9 -7.91 16.02 18.10
C ALA A 9 -6.94 16.57 19.16
N GLU A 10 -5.69 16.85 18.79
CA GLU A 10 -4.70 17.48 19.67
C GLU A 10 -5.12 18.90 20.08
N GLN A 11 -5.62 19.71 19.14
CA GLN A 11 -6.16 21.05 19.42
C GLN A 11 -7.37 21.01 20.37
N ALA A 12 -8.15 19.93 20.34
CA ALA A 12 -9.24 19.67 21.27
C ALA A 12 -8.76 19.11 22.63
N GLY A 13 -7.45 19.06 22.88
CA GLY A 13 -6.85 18.63 24.16
C GLY A 13 -6.70 17.12 24.31
N LYS A 14 -6.88 16.33 23.25
CA LYS A 14 -6.65 14.88 23.31
C LYS A 14 -5.15 14.57 23.24
N GLY A 15 -4.71 13.57 24.00
CA GLY A 15 -3.33 13.08 24.00
C GLY A 15 -3.25 11.64 24.48
N GLY A 16 -2.04 11.06 24.41
CA GLY A 16 -1.79 9.67 24.84
C GLY A 16 -2.73 8.66 24.18
N ASP A 17 -3.27 7.75 24.97
CA ASP A 17 -4.14 6.66 24.52
C ASP A 17 -5.39 7.14 23.77
N ALA A 18 -5.93 8.32 24.12
CA ALA A 18 -7.10 8.88 23.45
C ALA A 18 -6.79 9.30 22.01
N LEU A 19 -5.56 9.75 21.74
CA LEU A 19 -5.11 10.10 20.39
C LEU A 19 -4.78 8.85 19.58
N GLN A 20 -4.17 7.84 20.22
CA GLN A 20 -3.91 6.54 19.60
C GLN A 20 -5.20 5.84 19.16
N ALA A 21 -6.24 5.85 20.00
CA ALA A 21 -7.52 5.23 19.67
C ALA A 21 -8.20 5.86 18.43
N ILE A 22 -7.99 7.16 18.19
CA ILE A 22 -8.49 7.85 17.00
C ILE A 22 -7.73 7.38 15.75
N GLU A 23 -6.40 7.28 15.84
CA GLU A 23 -5.60 6.75 14.74
C GLU A 23 -5.99 5.31 14.40
N ASP A 24 -6.12 4.44 15.39
CA ASP A 24 -6.48 3.04 15.21
C ASP A 24 -7.86 2.89 14.56
N ALA A 25 -8.86 3.66 15.04
CA ALA A 25 -10.20 3.65 14.46
C ALA A 25 -10.20 4.13 13.01
N TRP A 26 -9.46 5.21 12.72
CA TRP A 26 -9.33 5.73 11.36
C TRP A 26 -8.65 4.72 10.43
N VAL A 27 -7.55 4.10 10.86
CA VAL A 27 -6.81 3.11 10.06
C VAL A 27 -7.68 1.88 9.78
N ALA A 28 -8.47 1.44 10.76
CA ALA A 28 -9.40 0.33 10.59
C ALA A 28 -10.49 0.65 9.55
N ASP A 29 -11.08 1.84 9.61
CA ASP A 29 -12.13 2.27 8.68
C ASP A 29 -11.59 2.53 7.26
N ALA A 30 -10.36 3.04 7.15
CA ALA A 30 -9.71 3.35 5.87
C ALA A 30 -9.41 2.11 5.01
N LYS A 31 -9.44 0.90 5.58
CA LYS A 31 -9.24 -0.39 4.87
C LYS A 31 -8.02 -0.36 3.95
N LEU A 32 -6.88 0.04 4.51
CA LEU A 32 -5.63 0.23 3.77
C LEU A 32 -5.21 -1.06 3.06
N GLN A 33 -4.88 -0.94 1.78
CA GLN A 33 -4.46 -2.05 0.93
C GLN A 33 -3.41 -1.57 -0.08
N LEU A 34 -2.63 -2.49 -0.65
CA LEU A 34 -1.73 -2.15 -1.73
C LEU A 34 -2.52 -1.74 -2.97
N PHE A 35 -1.95 -0.87 -3.81
CA PHE A 35 -2.64 -0.41 -5.01
C PHE A 35 -2.93 -1.56 -5.99
N SER A 36 -2.02 -2.54 -6.10
CA SER A 36 -2.24 -3.75 -6.91
C SER A 36 -3.43 -4.57 -6.41
N GLU A 37 -3.66 -4.63 -5.10
CA GLU A 37 -4.82 -5.32 -4.51
C GLU A 37 -6.11 -4.58 -4.84
N ALA A 38 -6.11 -3.25 -4.75
CA ALA A 38 -7.26 -2.43 -5.14
C ALA A 38 -7.62 -2.61 -6.62
N LEU A 39 -6.62 -2.61 -7.52
CA LEU A 39 -6.80 -2.86 -8.95
C LEU A 39 -7.29 -4.29 -9.22
N SER A 40 -6.71 -5.30 -8.56
CA SER A 40 -7.13 -6.70 -8.69
C SER A 40 -8.59 -6.88 -8.22
N ALA A 41 -8.97 -6.29 -7.09
CA ALA A 41 -10.35 -6.29 -6.61
C ALA A 41 -11.30 -5.56 -7.56
N ALA A 42 -10.85 -4.50 -8.23
CA ALA A 42 -11.63 -3.81 -9.25
C ALA A 42 -11.85 -4.67 -10.49
N LEU A 43 -10.79 -5.31 -11.00
CA LEU A 43 -10.88 -6.28 -12.08
C LEU A 43 -11.80 -7.45 -11.73
N GLN A 44 -11.71 -7.97 -10.50
CA GLN A 44 -12.58 -9.03 -10.01
C GLN A 44 -14.06 -8.61 -10.00
N ARG A 45 -14.36 -7.39 -9.52
CA ARG A 45 -15.72 -6.81 -9.57
C ARG A 45 -16.23 -6.62 -11.00
N GLU A 46 -15.34 -6.40 -11.96
CA GLU A 46 -15.66 -6.33 -13.40
C GLU A 46 -15.70 -7.72 -14.08
N GLY A 47 -15.58 -8.81 -13.32
CA GLY A 47 -15.74 -10.18 -13.82
C GLY A 47 -14.45 -10.87 -14.30
N ALA A 48 -13.26 -10.38 -13.93
CA ALA A 48 -12.01 -11.07 -14.23
C ALA A 48 -11.91 -12.43 -13.51
N SER A 49 -11.48 -13.46 -14.24
CA SER A 49 -11.26 -14.80 -13.69
C SER A 49 -10.02 -14.86 -12.77
N PRO A 50 -9.92 -15.84 -11.87
CA PRO A 50 -8.75 -16.02 -11.01
C PRO A 50 -7.43 -16.12 -11.79
N ALA A 51 -7.43 -16.79 -12.95
CA ALA A 51 -6.26 -16.89 -13.82
C ALA A 51 -5.83 -15.51 -14.34
N LYS A 52 -6.80 -14.70 -14.78
CA LYS A 52 -6.55 -13.34 -15.26
C LYS A 52 -6.01 -12.42 -14.15
N LEU A 53 -6.48 -12.59 -12.92
CA LEU A 53 -5.98 -11.85 -11.75
C LEU A 53 -4.55 -12.27 -11.38
N ALA A 54 -4.21 -13.56 -11.50
CA ALA A 54 -2.85 -14.05 -11.29
C ALA A 54 -1.89 -13.43 -12.32
N ASP A 55 -2.25 -13.44 -13.60
CA ASP A 55 -1.47 -12.82 -14.68
C ASP A 55 -1.31 -11.31 -14.46
N PHE A 56 -2.37 -10.65 -14.00
CA PHE A 56 -2.34 -9.22 -13.67
C PHE A 56 -1.32 -8.93 -12.56
N ASN A 57 -1.37 -9.67 -11.45
CA ASN A 57 -0.47 -9.49 -10.31
C ASN A 57 1.01 -9.67 -10.69
N VAL A 58 1.30 -10.60 -11.62
CA VAL A 58 2.66 -10.76 -12.18
C VAL A 58 3.03 -9.55 -13.02
N ALA A 59 2.13 -9.09 -13.90
CA ALA A 59 2.39 -8.00 -14.82
C ALA A 59 2.67 -6.66 -14.13
N VAL A 60 2.09 -6.41 -12.94
CA VAL A 60 2.26 -5.14 -12.22
C VAL A 60 3.27 -5.21 -11.06
N LYS A 61 3.98 -6.32 -10.88
CA LYS A 61 4.82 -6.56 -9.69
C LYS A 61 5.96 -5.54 -9.52
N TYR A 62 6.53 -5.04 -10.62
CA TYR A 62 7.74 -4.20 -10.63
C TYR A 62 7.56 -2.91 -11.44
N VAL A 63 6.34 -2.40 -11.52
CA VAL A 63 6.01 -1.20 -12.30
C VAL A 63 5.56 -0.07 -11.38
N SER A 64 5.64 1.16 -11.89
CA SER A 64 5.16 2.34 -11.19
C SER A 64 3.63 2.39 -11.11
N TRP A 65 3.10 3.27 -10.27
CA TRP A 65 1.65 3.51 -10.16
C TRP A 65 0.95 3.81 -11.50
N PRO A 66 1.41 4.77 -12.34
CA PRO A 66 0.72 5.06 -13.59
C PRO A 66 0.83 3.92 -14.61
N GLU A 67 1.93 3.17 -14.60
CA GLU A 67 2.10 1.99 -15.44
C GLU A 67 1.16 0.85 -15.03
N ALA A 68 0.97 0.62 -13.73
CA ALA A 68 0.01 -0.36 -13.23
C ALA A 68 -1.43 -0.03 -13.67
N VAL A 69 -1.81 1.25 -13.64
CA VAL A 69 -3.10 1.72 -14.19
C VAL A 69 -3.17 1.47 -15.69
N GLY A 70 -2.11 1.82 -16.43
CA GLY A 70 -2.02 1.58 -17.87
C GLY A 70 -2.23 0.11 -18.22
N ILE A 71 -1.49 -0.79 -17.58
CA ILE A 71 -1.60 -2.24 -17.76
C ILE A 71 -3.01 -2.73 -17.40
N ALA A 72 -3.55 -2.29 -16.27
CA ALA A 72 -4.89 -2.70 -15.84
C ALA A 72 -5.95 -2.36 -16.89
N ARG A 73 -5.89 -1.16 -17.48
CA ARG A 73 -6.87 -0.69 -18.48
C ARG A 73 -6.64 -1.32 -19.85
N THR A 74 -5.42 -1.31 -20.37
CA THR A 74 -5.14 -1.68 -21.76
C THR A 74 -5.03 -3.19 -21.96
N ARG A 75 -4.36 -3.90 -21.05
CA ARG A 75 -4.11 -5.34 -21.16
C ARG A 75 -5.17 -6.18 -20.44
N PHE A 76 -5.70 -5.68 -19.33
CA PHE A 76 -6.65 -6.42 -18.50
C PHE A 76 -8.08 -5.89 -18.59
N GLY A 77 -8.31 -4.78 -19.28
CA GLY A 77 -9.65 -4.29 -19.60
C GLY A 77 -10.38 -3.61 -18.43
N LEU A 78 -9.65 -3.13 -17.42
CA LEU A 78 -10.23 -2.36 -16.33
C LEU A 78 -10.90 -1.09 -16.87
N LYS A 79 -12.18 -0.90 -16.56
CA LYS A 79 -12.95 0.27 -17.00
C LYS A 79 -12.82 1.42 -16.02
N THR A 80 -13.00 1.12 -14.73
CA THR A 80 -13.02 2.12 -13.67
C THR A 80 -11.87 1.91 -12.70
N VAL A 81 -10.95 2.88 -12.64
CA VAL A 81 -9.87 2.86 -11.65
C VAL A 81 -10.49 3.11 -10.26
N PRO A 82 -10.24 2.23 -9.27
CA PRO A 82 -10.78 2.41 -7.93
C PRO A 82 -10.15 3.63 -7.26
N HIS A 83 -10.91 4.28 -6.38
CA HIS A 83 -10.33 5.30 -5.49
C HIS A 83 -9.26 4.66 -4.59
N TRP A 84 -8.09 5.25 -4.58
CA TRP A 84 -6.97 4.82 -3.76
C TRP A 84 -6.06 6.02 -3.49
N ASP A 85 -5.75 6.28 -2.22
CA ASP A 85 -5.02 7.47 -1.77
C ASP A 85 -4.01 7.10 -0.68
N TRP A 86 -2.72 7.21 -0.99
CA TRP A 86 -1.62 6.99 -0.04
C TRP A 86 -1.28 8.21 0.82
N ASP A 87 -1.80 9.40 0.48
CA ASP A 87 -1.53 10.65 1.17
C ASP A 87 -2.45 10.81 2.38
N ALA A 88 -3.69 10.34 2.25
CA ALA A 88 -4.66 10.31 3.33
C ALA A 88 -4.15 9.60 4.61
N PRO A 89 -3.51 8.42 4.57
CA PRO A 89 -3.06 7.70 5.76
C PRO A 89 -1.69 8.13 6.32
N ARG A 90 -1.09 9.22 5.83
CA ARG A 90 0.22 9.67 6.32
C ARG A 90 0.20 9.99 7.81
N THR A 91 1.32 9.72 8.49
CA THR A 91 1.51 10.08 9.89
C THR A 91 1.59 11.60 10.07
N ARG A 92 1.61 12.09 11.32
CA ARG A 92 1.74 13.53 11.61
C ARG A 92 3.06 14.11 11.08
N GLU A 93 4.12 13.31 11.06
CA GLU A 93 5.43 13.63 10.50
C GLU A 93 5.47 13.55 8.96
N GLY A 94 4.41 13.03 8.34
CA GLY A 94 4.30 12.89 6.89
C GLY A 94 4.81 11.57 6.32
N PHE A 95 5.05 10.55 7.14
CA PHE A 95 5.49 9.23 6.64
C PHE A 95 4.36 8.48 5.95
N TYR A 96 4.67 7.83 4.82
CA TYR A 96 3.77 6.91 4.14
C TYR A 96 3.64 5.59 4.88
N ARG A 97 2.45 4.97 4.78
CA ARG A 97 2.25 3.60 5.24
C ARG A 97 2.93 2.63 4.27
N TYR A 98 3.60 1.62 4.82
CA TYR A 98 4.40 0.69 4.03
C TYR A 98 4.18 -0.74 4.52
N ARG A 99 3.91 -1.67 3.59
CA ARG A 99 3.79 -3.10 3.91
C ARG A 99 5.17 -3.75 3.79
N GLY A 100 5.82 -3.92 4.95
CA GLY A 100 7.09 -4.65 5.05
C GLY A 100 6.94 -6.17 4.88
N GLY A 101 8.00 -6.90 5.24
CA GLY A 101 8.07 -8.37 5.18
C GLY A 101 9.05 -8.88 4.13
N THR A 102 9.15 -10.21 4.01
CA THR A 102 10.16 -10.89 3.17
C THR A 102 10.11 -10.45 1.71
N GLN A 103 8.92 -10.31 1.13
CA GLN A 103 8.78 -9.87 -0.26
C GLN A 103 9.37 -8.46 -0.46
N CYS A 104 9.12 -7.54 0.47
CA CYS A 104 9.72 -6.20 0.45
C CYS A 104 11.25 -6.27 0.58
N ALA A 105 11.74 -7.06 1.53
CA ALA A 105 13.18 -7.22 1.76
C ALA A 105 13.91 -7.77 0.53
N ILE A 106 13.34 -8.77 -0.16
CA ILE A 106 13.90 -9.32 -1.41
C ILE A 106 13.98 -8.25 -2.50
N VAL A 107 12.96 -7.41 -2.67
CA VAL A 107 13.00 -6.33 -3.67
C VAL A 107 14.13 -5.36 -3.38
N ARG A 108 14.31 -4.97 -2.11
CA ARG A 108 15.43 -4.10 -1.70
C ARG A 108 16.78 -4.79 -1.88
N ALA A 109 16.89 -6.05 -1.45
CA ALA A 109 18.10 -6.85 -1.56
C ALA A 109 18.56 -6.98 -3.01
N ASN A 110 17.65 -7.26 -3.95
CA ASN A 110 17.96 -7.32 -5.37
C ASN A 110 18.46 -5.98 -5.92
N ALA A 111 17.89 -4.86 -5.47
CA ALA A 111 18.34 -3.53 -5.86
C ALA A 111 19.72 -3.16 -5.26
N PHE A 112 20.03 -3.68 -4.06
CA PHE A 112 21.30 -3.43 -3.38
C PHE A 112 22.42 -4.39 -3.81
N ALA A 113 22.09 -5.57 -4.32
CA ALA A 113 23.03 -6.63 -4.69
C ALA A 113 24.22 -6.17 -5.57
N PRO A 114 24.05 -5.27 -6.56
CA PRO A 114 25.18 -4.81 -7.38
C PRO A 114 26.22 -3.97 -6.62
N TYR A 115 25.94 -3.58 -5.39
CA TYR A 115 26.72 -2.61 -4.62
C TYR A 115 27.18 -3.13 -3.25
N ALA A 116 26.94 -4.40 -2.94
CA ALA A 116 27.25 -5.00 -1.64
C ALA A 116 27.77 -6.43 -1.79
N ASP A 117 28.83 -6.75 -1.06
CA ASP A 117 29.38 -8.13 -1.03
C ASP A 117 28.46 -9.10 -0.27
N LEU A 118 27.70 -8.57 0.69
CA LEU A 118 26.74 -9.34 1.48
C LEU A 118 25.45 -8.55 1.68
N LEU A 119 24.34 -9.28 1.79
CA LEU A 119 23.02 -8.76 2.05
C LEU A 119 22.49 -9.37 3.36
N TRP A 120 22.02 -8.52 4.26
CA TRP A 120 21.42 -8.94 5.52
C TRP A 120 19.98 -8.44 5.60
N MET A 121 19.06 -9.37 5.89
CA MET A 121 17.67 -9.08 6.20
C MET A 121 17.46 -9.34 7.70
N GLU A 122 17.26 -8.28 8.49
CA GLU A 122 16.87 -8.37 9.89
C GLU A 122 15.59 -9.23 10.05
N THR A 123 15.56 -10.10 11.07
CA THR A 123 14.44 -11.01 11.32
C THR A 123 13.85 -10.78 12.72
N LYS A 124 12.51 -10.84 12.82
CA LYS A 124 11.83 -10.71 14.13
C LYS A 124 12.11 -11.90 15.06
N LYS A 125 12.41 -13.06 14.48
CA LYS A 125 12.69 -14.33 15.17
C LYS A 125 13.90 -14.98 14.49
N PRO A 126 14.73 -15.69 15.25
CA PRO A 126 15.82 -16.50 14.69
C PRO A 126 15.26 -17.61 13.79
#